data_AF-A0A6P0XI82-F1
#
_entry.id   AF-A0A6P0XI82-F1
#
_cell.length_a   1.000
_cell.length_b   1.000
_cell.length_c   1.000
_cell.angle_alpha   90.00
_cell.angle_beta   90.00
_cell.angle_gamma   90.00
#
_symmetry.space_group_name_H-M   'P 1'
#
loop_
_entity.id
_entity.type
_entity.pdbx_description
1 polymer ?
#
loop_
_entity_poly.entity_id
_entity_poly.type
_entity_poly.pdbx_seq_one_letter_code
_entity_poly.pdbx_strand_id
1 'polypeptide(L)'
;MAKDIYHQIVKTALLKDGWTITEDPLRLKVGRRILYADLGAKKLLAAQKEGQKIAVEIKSFLSPSPINDLEQALGQYIIYTQILSDTISP
;
A
#
# COMPACT_ATOMS: atom_id res chain seq x y z
N MET A 1 -14.34 7.51 -4.86
CA MET A 1 -13.24 6.87 -4.10
C MET A 1 -13.50 5.37 -4.08
N ALA A 2 -13.16 4.67 -5.15
CA ALA A 2 -13.35 3.22 -5.19
C ALA A 2 -12.22 2.58 -4.39
N LYS A 3 -12.55 1.85 -3.32
CA LYS A 3 -11.63 0.82 -2.81
C LYS A 3 -11.22 -0.01 -4.03
N ASP A 4 -9.94 -0.34 -4.12
CA ASP A 4 -9.55 -1.41 -5.03
C ASP A 4 -10.48 -2.60 -4.79
N ILE A 5 -11.08 -3.16 -5.86
CA ILE A 5 -12.14 -4.17 -5.69
C ILE A 5 -11.63 -5.39 -4.91
N TYR A 6 -10.31 -5.58 -4.91
CA TYR A 6 -9.64 -6.65 -4.18
C TYR A 6 -9.25 -6.27 -2.75
N HIS A 7 -9.52 -5.05 -2.27
CA HIS A 7 -9.12 -4.60 -0.94
C HIS A 7 -9.57 -5.55 0.17
N GLN A 8 -10.86 -5.90 0.18
CA GLN A 8 -11.39 -6.80 1.19
C GLN A 8 -10.91 -8.25 1.01
N ILE A 9 -10.67 -8.67 -0.23
CA ILE A 9 -10.16 -10.01 -0.54
C ILE A 9 -8.74 -10.15 0.02
N VAL A 10 -7.85 -9.20 -0.27
CA VAL A 10 -6.47 -9.19 0.24
C VAL A 10 -6.45 -9.05 1.76
N LYS A 11 -7.24 -8.14 2.34
CA LYS A 11 -7.35 -8.00 3.80
C LYS A 11 -7.79 -9.30 4.47
N THR A 12 -8.79 -9.97 3.90
CA THR A 12 -9.28 -11.25 4.43
C THR A 12 -8.22 -12.35 4.28
N ALA A 13 -7.49 -12.38 3.16
CA ALA A 13 -6.41 -13.33 2.95
C ALA A 13 -5.29 -13.16 4.00
N LEU A 14 -4.86 -11.92 4.26
CA LEU A 14 -3.90 -11.60 5.31
C LEU A 14 -4.39 -12.06 6.69
N LEU A 15 -5.63 -11.72 7.06
CA LEU A 15 -6.22 -12.15 8.34
C LEU A 15 -6.28 -13.68 8.48
N LYS A 16 -6.65 -14.39 7.41
CA LYS A 16 -6.70 -15.87 7.40
C LYS A 16 -5.31 -16.51 7.47
N ASP A 17 -4.30 -15.85 6.93
CA ASP A 17 -2.90 -16.25 7.05
C ASP A 17 -2.27 -15.85 8.40
N GLY A 18 -3.05 -15.30 9.34
CA GLY A 18 -2.58 -14.97 10.69
C GLY A 18 -1.88 -13.62 10.81
N TRP A 19 -1.97 -12.75 9.79
CA TRP A 19 -1.53 -11.36 9.91
C TRP A 19 -2.53 -10.54 10.70
N THR A 20 -2.02 -9.65 11.55
CA THR A 20 -2.82 -8.61 12.22
C THR A 20 -2.76 -7.33 11.43
N ILE A 21 -3.90 -6.82 10.99
CA ILE A 21 -3.99 -5.51 10.30
C ILE A 21 -3.81 -4.41 11.34
N THR A 22 -2.78 -3.57 11.19
CA THR A 22 -2.45 -2.50 12.14
C THR A 22 -2.99 -1.14 11.69
N GLU A 23 -3.01 -0.87 10.39
CA GLU A 23 -3.58 0.35 9.80
C GLU A 23 -4.25 0.07 8.44
N ASP A 24 -5.42 0.67 8.21
CA ASP A 24 -6.17 0.58 6.95
C ASP A 24 -7.04 1.85 6.76
N PRO A 25 -6.53 2.94 6.15
CA PRO A 25 -5.25 3.02 5.44
C PRO A 25 -4.05 3.36 6.33
N LEU A 26 -2.88 2.81 5.99
CA LEU A 26 -1.57 3.30 6.43
C LEU A 26 -1.32 4.71 5.87
N ARG A 27 -0.97 5.65 6.74
CA ARG A 27 -0.74 7.05 6.36
C ARG A 27 0.76 7.39 6.35
N LEU A 28 1.37 7.38 5.17
CA LEU A 28 2.76 7.84 4.99
C LEU A 28 2.83 9.38 4.97
N LYS A 29 3.72 9.95 5.78
CA LYS A 29 4.03 11.38 5.84
C LYS A 29 5.47 11.61 5.45
N VAL A 30 5.73 12.60 4.59
CA VAL A 30 7.08 13.11 4.30
C VAL A 30 7.07 14.61 4.54
N GLY A 31 7.84 15.06 5.53
CA GLY A 31 7.78 16.43 6.03
C GLY A 31 6.36 16.81 6.44
N ARG A 32 5.77 17.80 5.75
CA ARG A 32 4.40 18.28 6.00
C ARG A 32 3.34 17.68 5.05
N ARG A 33 3.73 16.81 4.12
CA ARG A 33 2.85 16.28 3.07
C ARG A 33 2.32 14.88 3.40
N ILE A 34 1.09 14.61 3.00
CA ILE A 34 0.45 13.29 3.06
C ILE A 34 0.51 12.68 1.66
N LEU A 35 1.38 11.68 1.46
CA LEU A 35 1.81 11.31 0.11
C LEU A 35 0.75 10.65 -0.76
N TYR A 36 -0.11 9.80 -0.21
CA TYR A 36 -1.06 9.06 -1.03
C TYR A 36 -2.10 9.98 -1.70
N ALA A 37 -2.40 11.13 -1.09
CA ALA A 37 -3.28 12.14 -1.69
C ALA A 37 -2.59 12.85 -2.86
N ASP A 38 -1.33 13.23 -2.69
CA ASP A 38 -0.53 13.95 -3.69
C ASP A 38 -0.11 13.04 -4.87
N LEU A 39 0.03 11.73 -4.67
CA LEU A 39 0.42 10.76 -5.70
C LEU A 39 -0.75 10.17 -6.51
N GLY A 40 -1.99 10.55 -6.21
CA GLY A 40 -3.18 9.91 -6.81
C GLY A 40 -3.29 8.41 -6.48
N ALA A 41 -2.56 7.95 -5.46
CA ALA A 41 -2.41 6.54 -5.15
C ALA A 41 -3.54 6.05 -4.24
N LYS A 42 -3.81 4.74 -4.30
CA LYS A 42 -4.84 4.11 -3.47
C LYS A 42 -4.32 3.84 -2.06
N LYS A 43 -5.23 3.42 -1.18
CA LYS A 43 -4.99 3.17 0.25
C LYS A 43 -3.99 2.02 0.46
N LEU A 44 -2.86 2.31 1.09
CA LEU A 44 -1.94 1.30 1.64
C LEU A 44 -2.55 0.64 2.88
N LEU A 45 -2.25 -0.63 3.09
CA LEU A 45 -2.61 -1.38 4.29
C LEU A 45 -1.33 -1.73 5.06
N ALA A 46 -1.34 -1.61 6.38
CA ALA A 46 -0.25 -2.11 7.23
C ALA A 46 -0.69 -3.38 7.97
N ALA A 47 0.21 -4.35 8.05
CA ALA A 47 -0.02 -5.57 8.80
C ALA A 47 1.26 -6.07 9.48
N GLN A 48 1.09 -6.91 10.51
CA GLN A 48 2.19 -7.54 11.23
C GLN A 48 1.91 -9.01 11.55
N LYS A 49 2.96 -9.84 11.55
CA LYS A 49 2.94 -11.26 11.94
C LYS A 49 4.33 -11.66 12.43
N GLU A 50 4.43 -12.31 13.58
CA GLU A 50 5.69 -12.87 14.12
C GLU A 50 6.90 -11.89 14.11
N GLY A 51 6.65 -10.64 14.49
CA GLY A 51 7.69 -9.58 14.50
C GLY A 51 7.99 -8.96 13.13
N GLN A 52 7.47 -9.53 12.04
CA GLN A 52 7.52 -8.93 10.70
C GLN A 52 6.41 -7.90 10.52
N LYS A 53 6.74 -6.76 9.92
CA LYS A 53 5.79 -5.71 9.53
C LYS A 53 5.82 -5.53 8.02
N ILE A 54 4.65 -5.35 7.41
CA ILE A 54 4.50 -5.11 5.97
C ILE A 54 3.59 -3.90 5.71
N ALA A 55 3.88 -3.21 4.62
CA ALA A 55 2.96 -2.29 3.97
C ALA A 55 2.53 -2.89 2.63
N VAL A 56 1.23 -2.90 2.34
CA VAL A 56 0.63 -3.57 1.19
C VAL A 56 -0.14 -2.55 0.36
N GLU A 57 0.31 -2.34 -0.88
CA GLU A 57 -0.45 -1.60 -1.87
C GLU A 57 -1.25 -2.57 -2.75
N ILE A 58 -2.55 -2.33 -2.90
CA ILE A 58 -3.47 -3.23 -3.61
C ILE A 58 -3.81 -2.62 -4.97
N LYS A 59 -3.61 -3.41 -6.04
CA LYS A 59 -3.82 -3.00 -7.43
C LYS A 59 -4.75 -3.97 -8.16
N SER A 60 -5.78 -3.43 -8.79
CA SER A 60 -6.75 -4.21 -9.56
C SER A 60 -6.42 -4.41 -11.04
N PHE A 61 -5.52 -3.61 -11.62
CA PHE A 61 -5.14 -3.66 -13.05
C PHE A 61 -6.35 -3.73 -14.01
N LEU A 62 -7.31 -2.82 -13.82
CA LEU A 62 -8.60 -2.85 -14.55
C LEU A 62 -8.65 -1.87 -15.72
N SER A 63 -7.63 -1.04 -15.93
CA SER A 63 -7.65 -0.13 -17.07
C SER A 63 -7.49 -0.88 -18.39
N PRO A 64 -7.86 -0.28 -19.54
CA PRO A 64 -7.64 -0.88 -20.85
C PRO A 64 -6.17 -1.19 -21.17
N SER A 65 -5.21 -0.59 -20.45
CA SER A 65 -3.77 -0.82 -20.63
C SER A 65 -3.13 -1.31 -19.33
N PRO A 66 -2.93 -2.63 -19.18
CA PRO A 66 -2.21 -3.19 -18.04
C PRO A 66 -0.78 -2.65 -17.90
N ILE A 67 -0.15 -2.25 -19.02
CA ILE A 67 1.19 -1.66 -19.01
C ILE A 67 1.18 -0.29 -18.33
N ASN A 68 0.21 0.57 -18.65
CA ASN A 68 0.07 1.87 -17.99
C ASN A 68 -0.28 1.73 -16.49
N ASP A 69 -1.07 0.72 -16.12
CA ASP A 69 -1.34 0.40 -14.71
C ASP A 69 -0.05 -0.07 -14.00
N LEU A 70 0.80 -0.83 -14.69
CA LEU A 70 2.08 -1.31 -14.17
C LEU A 70 3.09 -0.17 -13.98
N GLU A 71 3.24 0.71 -14.96
CA GLU A 71 4.13 1.88 -14.87
C GLU A 71 3.77 2.76 -13.65
N GLN A 72 2.48 3.01 -13.44
CA GLN A 72 2.01 3.75 -12.26
C GLN A 72 2.28 3.00 -10.96
N ALA A 73 1.97 1.69 -10.92
CA ALA A 73 2.20 0.86 -9.73
C ALA A 73 3.69 0.78 -9.38
N LEU A 74 4.57 0.67 -10.37
CA LEU A 74 6.02 0.65 -10.17
C LEU A 74 6.53 1.98 -9.62
N GLY A 75 6.09 3.11 -10.20
CA GLY A 75 6.47 4.43 -9.69
C GLY A 75 6.06 4.63 -8.23
N GLN A 76 4.84 4.23 -7.88
CA GLN A 76 4.33 4.30 -6.51
C GLN A 76 5.11 3.38 -5.56
N TYR A 77 5.39 2.14 -5.97
CA TYR A 77 6.21 1.20 -5.21
C TYR A 77 7.61 1.75 -4.90
N ILE A 78 8.31 2.32 -5.90
CA ILE A 78 9.64 2.90 -5.72
C ILE A 78 9.59 4.06 -4.71
N ILE A 79 8.58 4.94 -4.80
CA ILE A 79 8.44 6.07 -3.87
C ILE A 79 8.17 5.57 -2.45
N TYR A 80 7.26 4.60 -2.28
CA TYR A 80 6.93 4.06 -0.96
C TYR A 80 8.09 3.34 -0.30
N THR A 81 8.85 2.55 -1.07
CA THR A 81 10.02 1.84 -0.54
C THR A 81 11.10 2.80 -0.05
N GLN A 82 11.35 3.90 -0.76
CA GLN A 82 12.27 4.95 -0.30
C GLN A 82 11.80 5.56 1.04
N ILE A 83 10.54 5.96 1.13
CA ILE A 83 9.97 6.60 2.33
C ILE A 83 9.98 5.66 3.53
N LEU A 84 9.58 4.41 3.31
CA LEU A 84 9.56 3.40 4.36
C LEU A 84 10.98 3.09 4.84
N SER A 85 11.98 3.10 3.94
CA SER A 85 13.38 2.91 4.33
C SER A 85 13.90 4.08 5.17
N ASP A 86 13.51 5.31 4.85
CA ASP A 86 13.90 6.51 5.62
C ASP A 86 13.18 6.60 6.98
N THR A 87 11.95 6.09 7.07
CA THR A 87 11.12 6.12 8.29
C THR A 87 11.40 4.92 9.21
N ILE A 88 11.91 3.82 8.66
CA ILE A 88 12.30 2.60 9.36
C ILE A 88 13.85 2.56 9.40
N SER A 89 14.46 3.61 9.94
CA SER A 89 15.81 3.52 10.50
C SER A 89 15.68 3.12 11.97
N PRO A 90 16.50 2.19 12.49
CA PRO A 90 16.51 1.83 13.91
C PRO A 90 16.85 3.02 14.82
#